data_AF-A0A0L0FS15-F1
#
_entry.id   AF-A0A0L0FS15-F1
#
_cell.length_a   1.000
_cell.length_b   1.000
_cell.length_c   1.000
_cell.angle_alpha   90.00
_cell.angle_beta   90.00
_cell.angle_gamma   90.00
#
_symmetry.space_group_name_H-M   'P 1'
#
loop_
_entity.id
_entity.type
_entity.pdbx_description
1 polymer ?
#
loop_
_entity_poly.entity_id
_entity_poly.type
_entity_poly.pdbx_seq_one_letter_code
_entity_poly.pdbx_strand_id
1 'polypeptide(L)'
;MKFIVLELEGLISQICHVQNRIALRNHLQNNQRASVVWVDHDSEEDELTCDQMEEEFQQKVADFVNLFSENDMKVSEFFNENFHSAVKRLNGIRKYIAYYPKEEQDENSLQEAIIETYRMFLLLKNYASINFSAFHEILKNYDRRTGRMISPWFMISQSHSSKSLLTQAKGIQNFIGDIENLYANRFYKGYGSLIKARRDLLRRRQPHHMRNDQTYSIGFHSGFCVPLAGFSWAFVTLAFETRRINYMFIMNLNPKSVIRLHEILTSGFFLVAIWLSSAYL
;
A
#
# COMPACT_ATOMS: atom_id res chain seq x y z
N MET A 1 5.38 -5.59 -1.70
CA MET A 1 4.55 -6.72 -1.23
C MET A 1 3.56 -7.23 -2.29
N LYS A 2 2.65 -6.40 -2.86
CA LYS A 2 1.70 -6.87 -3.90
C LYS A 2 2.34 -7.60 -5.09
N PHE A 3 3.47 -7.09 -5.60
CA PHE A 3 4.19 -7.71 -6.71
C PHE A 3 4.73 -9.12 -6.37
N ILE A 4 5.32 -9.27 -5.19
CA ILE A 4 5.87 -10.55 -4.69
C ILE A 4 4.77 -11.58 -4.48
N VAL A 5 3.61 -11.17 -3.98
CA VAL A 5 2.45 -12.05 -3.84
C VAL A 5 2.03 -12.61 -5.19
N LEU A 6 1.95 -11.77 -6.23
CA LEU A 6 1.59 -12.20 -7.59
C LEU A 6 2.62 -13.18 -8.18
N GLU A 7 3.90 -12.95 -7.93
CA GLU A 7 4.99 -13.81 -8.41
C GLU A 7 4.94 -15.20 -7.75
N LEU A 8 4.74 -15.25 -6.43
CA LEU A 8 4.56 -16.50 -5.68
C LEU A 8 3.27 -17.23 -6.08
N GLU A 9 2.17 -16.51 -6.29
CA GLU A 9 0.93 -17.10 -6.81
C GLU A 9 1.09 -17.66 -8.23
N GLY A 10 1.88 -16.98 -9.07
CA GLY A 10 2.27 -17.47 -10.40
C GLY A 10 3.03 -18.80 -10.32
N LEU A 11 4.03 -18.91 -9.44
CA LEU A 11 4.76 -20.15 -9.22
C LEU A 11 3.86 -21.27 -8.68
N ILE A 12 2.97 -20.98 -7.73
CA ILE A 12 2.01 -21.97 -7.22
C ILE A 12 1.11 -22.48 -8.36
N SER A 13 0.68 -21.61 -9.27
CA SER A 13 -0.12 -21.99 -10.43
C SER A 13 0.65 -22.90 -11.39
N GLN A 14 1.93 -22.61 -11.63
CA GLN A 14 2.81 -23.44 -12.47
C GLN A 14 3.02 -24.82 -11.86
N ILE A 15 3.32 -24.89 -10.56
CA ILE A 15 3.49 -26.16 -9.83
C ILE A 15 2.22 -27.02 -9.92
N CYS A 16 1.05 -26.43 -9.71
CA CYS A 16 -0.23 -27.12 -9.82
C CYS A 16 -0.48 -27.65 -11.25
N HIS A 17 -0.12 -26.87 -12.27
CA HIS A 17 -0.25 -27.31 -13.67
C HIS A 17 0.63 -28.51 -13.99
N VAL A 18 1.91 -28.49 -13.58
CA VAL A 18 2.84 -29.62 -13.77
C VAL A 18 2.36 -30.86 -13.01
N GLN A 19 1.90 -30.68 -11.77
CA GLN A 19 1.36 -31.78 -10.95
C GLN A 19 0.12 -32.43 -11.60
N ASN A 20 -0.79 -31.63 -12.16
CA ASN A 20 -1.97 -32.15 -12.86
C ASN A 20 -1.59 -32.92 -14.13
N ARG A 21 -0.57 -32.47 -14.88
CA ARG A 21 -0.04 -33.21 -16.04
C ARG A 21 0.54 -34.56 -15.64
N ILE A 22 1.32 -34.60 -14.55
CA ILE A 22 1.88 -35.85 -14.00
C ILE A 22 0.74 -36.79 -13.57
N ALA A 23 -0.26 -36.29 -12.85
CA ALA A 23 -1.41 -37.07 -12.40
C ALA A 23 -2.23 -37.65 -13.56
N LEU A 24 -2.49 -36.84 -14.61
CA LEU A 24 -3.21 -37.28 -15.80
C LEU A 24 -2.44 -38.39 -16.54
N ARG A 25 -1.12 -38.24 -16.70
CA ARG A 25 -0.29 -39.24 -17.38
C ARG A 25 -0.24 -40.56 -16.61
N ASN A 26 -0.10 -40.52 -15.27
CA ASN A 26 -0.16 -41.70 -14.43
C ASN A 26 -1.51 -42.43 -14.55
N HIS A 27 -2.61 -41.68 -14.63
CA HIS A 27 -3.93 -42.26 -14.86
C HIS A 27 -4.04 -42.93 -16.24
N LEU A 28 -3.52 -42.28 -17.30
CA LEU A 28 -3.51 -42.83 -18.66
C LEU A 28 -2.66 -44.10 -18.77
N GLN A 29 -1.46 -44.13 -18.18
CA GLN A 29 -0.59 -45.32 -18.17
C GLN A 29 -1.21 -46.49 -17.40
N ASN A 30 -1.86 -46.22 -16.27
CA ASN A 30 -2.58 -47.26 -15.52
C ASN A 30 -3.78 -47.81 -16.31
N ASN A 31 -4.45 -46.98 -17.10
CA ASN A 31 -5.57 -47.40 -17.95
C ASN A 31 -5.09 -48.16 -19.20
N GLN A 32 -3.98 -47.76 -19.83
CA GLN A 32 -3.36 -48.49 -20.94
C GLN A 32 -2.78 -49.85 -20.52
N ARG A 33 -2.28 -49.99 -19.28
CA ARG A 33 -1.92 -51.31 -18.73
C ARG A 33 -3.13 -52.23 -18.54
N ALA A 34 -4.36 -51.70 -18.53
CA ALA A 34 -5.59 -52.47 -18.47
C ALA A 34 -6.18 -52.81 -19.86
N SER A 35 -5.73 -52.14 -20.94
CA SER A 35 -6.14 -52.46 -22.31
C SER A 35 -4.92 -52.57 -23.25
N VAL A 36 -4.49 -53.81 -23.51
CA VAL A 36 -3.54 -54.11 -24.59
C VAL A 36 -4.26 -53.91 -25.93
N VAL A 37 -4.10 -52.74 -26.55
CA VAL A 37 -4.45 -52.50 -27.96
C VAL A 37 -3.37 -51.63 -28.61
N TRP A 38 -2.83 -52.16 -29.71
CA TRP A 38 -1.82 -51.57 -30.59
C TRP A 38 -2.31 -50.28 -31.25
N VAL A 39 -1.50 -49.21 -31.25
CA VAL A 39 -1.58 -48.15 -32.26
C VAL A 39 -0.16 -47.64 -32.57
N ASP A 40 0.18 -47.68 -33.86
CA ASP A 40 1.41 -47.17 -34.45
C ASP A 40 1.39 -45.63 -34.63
N HIS A 41 2.57 -45.04 -34.39
CA HIS A 41 3.21 -43.85 -34.98
C HIS A 41 2.40 -42.67 -35.57
N ASP A 42 2.64 -41.47 -35.02
CA ASP A 42 3.29 -40.31 -35.68
C ASP A 42 2.73 -38.97 -35.16
N SER A 43 3.27 -38.50 -34.04
CA SER A 43 3.23 -37.07 -33.68
C SER A 43 4.45 -36.75 -32.81
N GLU A 44 5.49 -36.17 -33.42
CA GLU A 44 6.60 -35.49 -32.74
C GLU A 44 6.09 -34.20 -32.08
N GLU A 45 5.23 -34.32 -31.07
CA GLU A 45 5.14 -33.31 -30.03
C GLU A 45 6.14 -33.72 -28.95
N ASP A 46 7.05 -32.82 -28.55
CA ASP A 46 8.07 -33.00 -27.52
C ASP A 46 7.49 -33.64 -26.24
N GLU A 47 7.38 -34.97 -26.21
CA GLU A 47 6.75 -35.70 -25.13
C GLU A 47 7.79 -35.88 -24.02
N LEU A 48 7.96 -34.81 -23.22
CA LEU A 48 8.84 -34.76 -22.06
C LEU A 48 8.72 -36.07 -21.27
N THR A 49 9.81 -36.79 -21.05
CA THR A 49 9.79 -38.08 -20.35
C THR A 49 9.30 -37.94 -18.91
N CYS A 50 8.82 -39.02 -18.29
CA CYS A 50 8.35 -39.00 -16.89
C CYS A 50 9.39 -38.42 -15.92
N ASP A 51 10.66 -38.76 -16.13
CA ASP A 51 11.77 -38.26 -15.32
C ASP A 51 11.97 -36.76 -15.51
N GLN A 52 11.88 -36.25 -16.74
CA GLN A 52 11.99 -34.82 -17.03
C GLN A 52 10.84 -33.99 -16.43
N MET A 53 9.62 -34.54 -16.36
CA MET A 53 8.49 -33.83 -15.73
C MET A 53 8.61 -33.79 -14.21
N GLU A 54 9.12 -34.85 -13.58
CA GLU A 54 9.38 -34.86 -12.14
C GLU A 54 10.54 -33.90 -11.82
N GLU A 55 11.59 -33.84 -12.65
CA GLU A 55 12.67 -32.84 -12.53
C GLU A 55 12.12 -31.40 -12.66
N GLU A 56 11.28 -31.13 -13.66
CA GLU A 56 10.62 -29.82 -13.83
C GLU A 56 9.81 -29.45 -12.59
N PHE A 57 9.04 -30.40 -12.04
CA PHE A 57 8.25 -30.21 -10.84
C PHE A 57 9.14 -29.85 -9.63
N GLN A 58 10.18 -30.64 -9.37
CA GLN A 58 11.10 -30.42 -8.24
C GLN A 58 11.83 -29.08 -8.38
N GLN A 59 12.21 -28.71 -9.60
CA GLN A 59 12.81 -27.41 -9.87
C GLN A 59 11.85 -26.26 -9.53
N LYS A 60 10.58 -26.35 -9.95
CA LYS A 60 9.58 -25.31 -9.61
C LYS A 60 9.29 -25.20 -8.12
N VAL A 61 9.31 -26.32 -7.39
CA VAL A 61 9.19 -26.31 -5.93
C VAL A 61 10.42 -25.67 -5.28
N ALA A 62 11.63 -25.99 -5.77
CA ALA A 62 12.86 -25.36 -5.29
C ALA A 62 12.87 -23.85 -5.55
N ASP A 63 12.44 -23.42 -6.75
CA ASP A 63 12.31 -21.99 -7.10
C ASP A 63 11.34 -21.26 -6.15
N PHE A 64 10.18 -21.88 -5.86
CA PHE A 64 9.23 -21.33 -4.90
C PHE A 64 9.84 -21.20 -3.49
N VAL A 65 10.52 -22.24 -3.00
CA VAL A 65 11.17 -22.24 -1.68
C VAL A 65 12.26 -21.19 -1.59
N ASN A 66 13.08 -21.05 -2.63
CA ASN A 66 14.16 -20.07 -2.69
C ASN A 66 13.60 -18.65 -2.68
N LEU A 67 12.63 -18.36 -3.56
CA LEU A 67 12.00 -17.04 -3.63
C LEU A 67 11.28 -16.69 -2.32
N PHE A 68 10.58 -17.64 -1.72
CA PHE A 68 9.91 -17.45 -0.44
C PHE A 68 10.91 -17.11 0.68
N SER A 69 11.99 -17.89 0.77
CA SER A 69 13.04 -17.69 1.79
C SER A 69 13.80 -16.38 1.62
N GLU A 70 14.09 -15.98 0.38
CA GLU A 70 14.71 -14.69 0.08
C GLU A 70 13.83 -13.52 0.53
N ASN A 71 12.53 -13.59 0.27
CA ASN A 71 11.58 -12.55 0.67
C ASN A 71 11.42 -12.48 2.19
N ASP A 72 11.34 -13.61 2.87
CA ASP A 72 11.31 -13.65 4.34
C ASP A 72 12.56 -13.02 4.96
N MET A 73 13.73 -13.30 4.37
CA MET A 73 15.00 -12.71 4.81
C MET A 73 15.02 -11.19 4.63
N LYS A 74 14.58 -10.68 3.47
CA LYS A 74 14.48 -9.22 3.21
C LYS A 74 13.56 -8.51 4.18
N VAL A 75 12.39 -9.10 4.46
CA VAL A 75 11.43 -8.55 5.44
C VAL A 75 12.03 -8.53 6.84
N SER A 76 12.71 -9.61 7.22
CA SER A 76 13.37 -9.73 8.53
C SER A 76 14.52 -8.74 8.69
N GLU A 77 15.34 -8.56 7.65
CA GLU A 77 16.44 -7.59 7.63
C GLU A 77 15.93 -6.15 7.77
N PHE A 78 14.98 -5.75 6.91
CA PHE A 78 14.36 -4.43 6.98
C PHE A 78 13.76 -4.16 8.37
N PHE A 79 13.07 -5.15 8.94
CA PHE A 79 12.51 -5.01 10.29
C PHE A 79 13.61 -4.78 11.33
N ASN A 80 14.69 -5.56 11.31
CA ASN A 80 15.77 -5.47 12.29
C ASN A 80 16.50 -4.12 12.23
N GLU A 81 16.75 -3.58 11.03
CA GLU A 81 17.38 -2.27 10.85
C GLU A 81 16.53 -1.13 11.44
N ASN A 82 15.24 -1.14 11.13
CA ASN A 82 14.30 -0.15 11.64
C ASN A 82 14.06 -0.30 13.15
N PHE A 83 14.02 -1.54 13.65
CA PHE A 83 13.93 -1.82 15.07
C PHE A 83 15.17 -1.31 15.83
N HIS A 84 16.37 -1.58 15.32
CA HIS A 84 17.61 -1.06 15.89
C HIS A 84 17.62 0.47 15.93
N SER A 85 17.17 1.11 14.85
CA SER A 85 17.05 2.57 14.76
C SER A 85 16.06 3.15 15.77
N ALA A 86 14.90 2.50 15.97
CA ALA A 86 13.90 2.90 16.96
C ALA A 86 14.42 2.74 18.40
N VAL A 87 15.13 1.65 18.70
CA VAL A 87 15.75 1.42 20.01
C VAL A 87 16.86 2.45 20.28
N LYS A 88 17.68 2.78 19.28
CA LYS A 88 18.71 3.83 19.39
C LYS A 88 18.09 5.18 19.73
N ARG A 89 16.98 5.55 19.08
CA ARG A 89 16.22 6.78 19.38
C ARG A 89 15.68 6.78 20.82
N LEU A 90 15.05 5.69 21.25
CA LEU A 90 14.55 5.56 22.62
C LEU A 90 15.65 5.71 23.67
N ASN A 91 16.80 5.08 23.46
CA ASN A 91 17.95 5.20 24.35
C ASN A 91 18.54 6.62 24.35
N GLY A 92 18.52 7.31 23.20
CA GLY A 92 18.89 8.72 23.11
C GLY A 92 17.98 9.60 23.98
N ILE A 93 16.66 9.40 23.89
CA ILE A 93 15.67 10.11 24.71
C ILE A 93 15.88 9.83 26.20
N ARG A 94 16.07 8.56 26.58
CA ARG A 94 16.34 8.17 27.98
C ARG A 94 17.61 8.87 28.52
N LYS A 95 18.68 8.91 27.74
CA LYS A 95 19.92 9.61 28.10
C LYS A 95 19.71 11.12 28.24
N TYR A 96 18.98 11.74 27.32
CA TYR A 96 18.65 13.16 27.40
C TYR A 96 17.86 13.50 28.67
N ILE A 97 16.85 12.69 29.00
CA ILE A 97 16.04 12.85 30.22
C ILE A 97 16.90 12.71 31.49
N ALA A 98 17.88 11.81 31.49
CA ALA A 98 18.74 11.55 32.64
C ALA A 98 19.86 12.60 32.81
N TYR A 99 20.36 13.17 31.72
CA TYR A 99 21.51 14.08 31.74
C TYR A 99 21.11 15.53 32.08
N TYR A 100 19.98 16.00 31.54
CA TYR A 100 19.54 17.39 31.76
C TYR A 100 18.52 17.48 32.91
N PRO A 101 18.59 18.50 33.78
CA PRO A 101 17.55 18.74 34.77
C PRO A 101 16.24 19.16 34.08
N LYS A 102 15.11 19.01 34.78
CA LYS A 102 13.78 19.25 34.18
C LYS A 102 13.61 20.69 33.66
N GLU A 103 14.20 21.70 34.30
CA GLU A 103 14.05 23.10 33.89
C GLU A 103 14.75 23.45 32.57
N GLU A 104 15.80 22.72 32.18
CA GLU A 104 16.57 22.96 30.96
C GLU A 104 16.03 22.19 29.74
N GLN A 105 15.06 21.31 29.95
CA GLN A 105 14.51 20.47 28.89
C GLN A 105 13.36 21.18 28.17
N ASP A 106 13.43 21.25 26.84
CA ASP A 106 12.29 21.66 26.02
C ASP A 106 11.22 20.56 26.06
N GLU A 107 10.19 20.76 26.90
CA GLU A 107 9.11 19.80 27.09
C GLU A 107 8.39 19.48 25.78
N ASN A 108 8.25 20.46 24.86
CA ASN A 108 7.56 20.26 23.58
C ASN A 108 8.37 19.37 22.64
N SER A 109 9.67 19.67 22.47
CA SER A 109 10.57 18.87 21.64
C SER A 109 10.70 17.44 22.18
N LEU A 110 10.81 17.29 23.50
CA LEU A 110 10.86 15.99 24.15
C LEU A 110 9.57 15.19 23.96
N GLN A 111 8.42 15.83 24.12
CA GLN A 111 7.11 15.21 23.90
C GLN A 111 6.98 14.69 22.46
N GLU A 112 7.40 15.50 21.48
CA GLU A 112 7.40 15.14 20.07
C GLU A 112 8.32 13.96 19.79
N ALA A 113 9.56 13.97 20.30
CA ALA A 113 10.50 12.87 20.14
C ALA A 113 9.97 11.55 20.72
N ILE A 114 9.29 11.59 21.87
CA ILE A 114 8.67 10.40 22.48
C ILE A 114 7.50 9.90 21.63
N ILE A 115 6.61 10.80 21.17
CA ILE A 115 5.47 10.44 20.31
C ILE A 115 5.94 9.82 19.00
N GLU A 116 6.95 10.40 18.34
CA GLU A 116 7.54 9.84 17.12
C GLU A 116 8.09 8.44 17.36
N THR A 117 8.87 8.26 18.42
CA THR A 117 9.48 6.97 18.76
C THR A 117 8.41 5.93 19.06
N TYR A 118 7.35 6.29 19.79
CA TYR A 118 6.20 5.42 20.04
C TYR A 118 5.51 4.98 18.74
N ARG A 119 5.30 5.91 17.81
CA ARG A 119 4.70 5.61 16.50
C ARG A 119 5.59 4.69 15.66
N MET A 120 6.91 4.84 15.73
CA MET A 120 7.85 3.93 15.07
C MET A 120 7.69 2.48 15.57
N PHE A 121 7.60 2.27 16.89
CA PHE A 121 7.35 0.93 17.43
C PHE A 121 5.98 0.36 17.05
N LEU A 122 4.93 1.19 17.00
CA LEU A 122 3.62 0.76 16.50
C LEU A 122 3.64 0.36 15.02
N LEU A 123 4.33 1.14 14.19
CA LEU A 123 4.51 0.81 12.77
C LEU A 123 5.24 -0.51 12.60
N LEU A 124 6.31 -0.73 13.36
CA LEU A 124 7.04 -2.01 13.35
C LEU A 124 6.17 -3.19 13.80
N LYS A 125 5.37 -3.01 14.87
CA LYS A 125 4.43 -4.04 15.33
C LYS A 125 3.42 -4.40 14.25
N ASN A 126 2.82 -3.40 13.61
CA ASN A 126 1.85 -3.60 12.54
C ASN A 126 2.50 -4.24 11.31
N TYR A 127 3.70 -3.79 10.96
CA TYR A 127 4.49 -4.35 9.86
C TYR A 127 4.75 -5.84 10.10
N ALA A 128 5.24 -6.23 11.28
CA ALA A 128 5.45 -7.63 11.62
C ALA A 128 4.16 -8.46 11.53
N SER A 129 3.06 -7.95 12.07
CA SER A 129 1.76 -8.65 12.06
C SER A 129 1.21 -8.86 10.65
N ILE A 130 1.29 -7.84 9.78
CA ILE A 130 0.80 -7.92 8.39
C ILE A 130 1.65 -8.88 7.57
N ASN A 131 2.98 -8.77 7.66
CA ASN A 131 3.88 -9.64 6.91
C ASN A 131 3.74 -11.10 7.34
N PHE A 132 3.66 -11.37 8.65
CA PHE A 132 3.45 -12.73 9.15
C PHE A 132 2.15 -13.33 8.61
N SER A 133 1.06 -12.56 8.63
CA SER A 133 -0.24 -13.02 8.13
C SER A 133 -0.19 -13.29 6.62
N ALA A 134 0.50 -12.44 5.85
CA ALA A 134 0.67 -12.61 4.40
C ALA A 134 1.47 -13.86 4.06
N PHE A 135 2.61 -14.11 4.72
CA PHE A 135 3.41 -15.32 4.51
C PHE A 135 2.61 -16.58 4.85
N HIS A 136 1.87 -16.56 5.96
CA HIS A 136 0.99 -17.65 6.34
C HIS A 136 -0.08 -17.94 5.29
N GLU A 137 -0.71 -16.90 4.72
CA GLU A 137 -1.72 -17.06 3.68
C GLU A 137 -1.15 -17.63 2.38
N ILE A 138 0.06 -17.21 1.98
CA ILE A 138 0.78 -17.76 0.82
C ILE A 138 1.07 -19.26 1.02
N LEU A 139 1.60 -19.64 2.18
CA LEU A 139 1.88 -21.05 2.50
C LEU A 139 0.59 -21.88 2.52
N LYS A 140 -0.50 -21.36 3.09
CA LYS A 140 -1.80 -22.03 3.08
C LYS A 140 -2.34 -22.20 1.65
N ASN A 141 -2.16 -21.21 0.79
CA ASN A 141 -2.55 -21.29 -0.61
C ASN A 141 -1.71 -22.31 -1.39
N TYR A 142 -0.40 -22.38 -1.12
CA TYR A 142 0.48 -23.42 -1.64
C TYR A 142 -0.02 -24.81 -1.25
N ASP A 143 -0.24 -25.04 0.05
CA ASP A 143 -0.67 -26.34 0.57
C ASP A 143 -2.02 -26.76 -0.03
N ARG A 144 -2.97 -25.83 -0.14
CA ARG A 144 -4.30 -26.09 -0.71
C ARG A 144 -4.24 -26.48 -2.19
N ARG A 145 -3.37 -25.84 -2.98
CA ARG A 145 -3.31 -26.04 -4.43
C ARG A 145 -2.44 -27.23 -4.84
N THR A 146 -1.41 -27.55 -4.07
CA THR A 146 -0.50 -28.67 -4.36
C THR A 146 -0.88 -29.95 -3.61
N GLY A 147 -1.69 -29.85 -2.55
CA GLY A 147 -2.01 -30.98 -1.67
C GLY A 147 -0.80 -31.47 -0.86
N ARG A 148 0.33 -30.77 -0.91
CA ARG A 148 1.53 -31.05 -0.10
C ARG A 148 1.50 -30.19 1.16
N MET A 149 1.88 -30.75 2.31
CA MET A 149 1.92 -30.01 3.58
C MET A 149 3.33 -29.45 3.82
N ILE A 150 3.61 -28.28 3.26
CA ILE A 150 4.89 -27.59 3.44
C ILE A 150 4.80 -26.51 4.53
N SER A 151 3.60 -25.96 4.76
CA SER A 151 3.40 -24.91 5.77
C SER A 151 3.84 -25.29 7.19
N PRO A 152 3.59 -26.50 7.73
CA PRO A 152 3.96 -26.78 9.12
C PRO A 152 5.47 -26.79 9.31
N TRP A 153 6.21 -27.35 8.36
CA TRP A 153 7.68 -27.40 8.40
C TRP A 153 8.28 -25.99 8.31
N PHE A 154 7.80 -25.15 7.40
CA PHE A 154 8.26 -23.76 7.29
C PHE A 154 7.91 -22.94 8.52
N MET A 155 6.70 -23.06 9.06
CA MET A 155 6.29 -22.33 10.26
C MET A 155 7.08 -22.77 11.50
N ILE A 156 7.34 -24.07 11.66
CA ILE A 156 8.17 -24.59 12.76
C ILE A 156 9.60 -24.09 12.61
N SER A 157 10.18 -24.19 11.40
CA SER A 157 11.52 -23.67 11.08
C SER A 157 11.64 -22.16 11.37
N GLN A 158 10.65 -21.37 10.99
CA GLN A 158 10.56 -19.95 11.33
C GLN A 158 10.39 -19.70 12.83
N SER A 159 9.59 -20.52 13.52
CA SER A 159 9.32 -20.34 14.96
C SER A 159 10.55 -20.59 15.83
N HIS A 160 11.43 -21.50 15.41
CA HIS A 160 12.68 -21.82 16.10
C HIS A 160 13.82 -20.87 15.75
N SER A 161 13.75 -20.20 14.60
CA SER A 161 14.71 -19.15 14.26
C SER A 161 14.42 -17.91 15.11
N SER A 162 15.38 -17.47 15.94
CA SER A 162 15.36 -16.19 16.68
C SER A 162 15.09 -14.94 15.82
N LYS A 163 14.99 -15.10 14.49
CA LYS A 163 14.61 -14.10 13.49
C LYS A 163 13.09 -13.97 13.26
N SER A 164 12.25 -14.79 13.91
CA SER A 164 10.81 -14.77 13.67
C SER A 164 10.18 -13.42 14.07
N LEU A 165 9.44 -12.83 13.13
CA LEU A 165 8.66 -11.61 13.31
C LEU A 165 7.72 -11.69 14.53
N LEU A 166 7.27 -12.90 14.90
CA LEU A 166 6.41 -13.18 16.06
C LEU A 166 7.14 -13.01 17.40
N THR A 167 8.33 -13.57 17.53
CA THR A 167 9.14 -13.44 18.74
C THR A 167 9.59 -11.99 18.92
N GLN A 168 9.92 -11.32 17.82
CA GLN A 168 10.29 -9.91 17.81
C GLN A 168 9.11 -8.97 18.12
N ALA A 169 7.90 -9.29 17.67
CA ALA A 169 6.69 -8.55 18.03
C ALA A 169 6.39 -8.57 19.54
N LYS A 170 6.66 -9.70 20.22
CA LYS A 170 6.58 -9.77 21.70
C LYS A 170 7.60 -8.83 22.35
N GLY A 171 8.81 -8.75 21.82
CA GLY A 171 9.83 -7.80 22.26
C GLY A 171 9.37 -6.34 22.13
N ILE A 172 8.77 -5.96 20.98
CA ILE A 172 8.24 -4.61 20.75
C ILE A 172 7.20 -4.21 21.81
N GLN A 173 6.34 -5.14 22.23
CA GLN A 173 5.28 -4.83 23.19
C GLN A 173 5.83 -4.31 24.52
N ASN A 174 7.00 -4.81 24.94
CA ASN A 174 7.69 -4.33 26.14
C ASN A 174 8.17 -2.89 25.94
N PHE A 175 8.78 -2.55 24.80
CA PHE A 175 9.21 -1.19 24.49
C PHE A 175 8.04 -0.21 24.39
N ILE A 176 6.90 -0.63 23.83
CA ILE A 176 5.68 0.17 23.79
C ILE A 176 5.21 0.48 25.22
N GLY A 177 5.13 -0.53 26.09
CA GLY A 177 4.76 -0.34 27.50
C GLY A 177 5.73 0.55 28.26
N ASP A 178 7.03 0.39 28.03
CA ASP A 178 8.07 1.24 28.60
C ASP A 178 7.91 2.71 28.20
N ILE A 179 7.59 2.98 26.92
CA ILE A 179 7.36 4.35 26.43
C ILE A 179 6.07 4.92 27.02
N GLU A 180 5.01 4.14 27.10
CA GLU A 180 3.75 4.55 27.74
C GLU A 180 3.98 4.95 29.21
N ASN A 181 4.75 4.15 29.94
CA ASN A 181 5.13 4.43 31.32
C ASN A 181 6.04 5.66 31.44
N LEU A 182 7.04 5.78 30.57
CA LEU A 182 7.94 6.95 30.54
C LEU A 182 7.16 8.24 30.26
N TYR A 183 6.25 8.22 29.30
CA TYR A 183 5.40 9.36 28.95
C TYR A 183 4.41 9.70 30.07
N ALA A 184 3.74 8.69 30.64
CA ALA A 184 2.83 8.88 31.76
C ALA A 184 3.55 9.51 32.96
N ASN A 185 4.68 8.93 33.39
CA ASN A 185 5.45 9.43 34.53
C ASN A 185 5.96 10.86 34.33
N ARG A 186 6.24 11.24 33.08
CA ARG A 186 6.77 12.57 32.76
C ARG A 186 5.70 13.66 32.70
N PHE A 187 4.60 13.39 32.00
CA PHE A 187 3.59 14.42 31.66
C PHE A 187 2.30 14.33 32.47
N TYR A 188 2.01 13.19 33.12
CA TYR A 188 0.77 12.98 33.88
C TYR A 188 1.07 12.50 35.30
N LYS A 189 0.71 13.31 36.30
CA LYS A 189 0.72 12.87 37.71
C LYS A 189 -0.67 12.33 38.11
N GLY A 190 -0.73 11.13 38.71
CA GLY A 190 -1.96 10.57 39.34
C GLY A 190 -2.59 9.34 38.66
N TYR A 191 -3.75 8.91 39.18
CA TYR A 191 -4.49 7.71 38.74
C TYR A 191 -5.04 7.88 37.31
N GLY A 192 -4.91 6.84 36.48
CA GLY A 192 -5.34 6.86 35.07
C GLY A 192 -4.39 7.59 34.11
N SER A 193 -3.16 7.90 34.54
CA SER A 193 -2.12 8.53 33.73
C SER A 193 -1.78 7.73 32.46
N LEU A 194 -1.76 6.40 32.54
CA LEU A 194 -1.39 5.52 31.43
C LEU A 194 -2.44 5.54 30.29
N ILE A 195 -3.74 5.59 30.64
CA ILE A 195 -4.83 5.66 29.65
C ILE A 195 -4.79 7.01 28.92
N LYS A 196 -4.53 8.10 29.65
CA LYS A 196 -4.37 9.45 29.07
C LYS A 196 -3.12 9.53 28.19
N ALA A 197 -2.00 9.00 28.67
CA ALA A 197 -0.75 8.87 27.92
C ALA A 197 -0.95 8.12 26.61
N ARG A 198 -1.55 6.92 26.64
CA ARG A 198 -1.83 6.13 25.44
C ARG A 198 -2.72 6.89 24.46
N ARG A 199 -3.77 7.56 24.94
CA ARG A 199 -4.67 8.36 24.09
C ARG A 199 -3.91 9.48 23.38
N ASP A 200 -3.02 10.15 24.10
CA ASP A 200 -2.25 11.29 23.60
C ASP A 200 -1.16 10.84 22.60
N LEU A 201 -0.44 9.76 22.92
CA LEU A 201 0.54 9.11 22.04
C LEU A 201 -0.10 8.62 20.72
N LEU A 202 -1.33 8.12 20.78
CA LEU A 202 -2.11 7.67 19.62
C LEU A 202 -2.84 8.80 18.89
N ARG A 203 -2.93 10.00 19.48
CA ARG A 203 -3.63 11.11 18.86
C ARG A 203 -2.95 11.41 17.53
N ARG A 204 -3.69 11.26 16.42
CA ARG A 204 -3.21 11.72 15.12
C ARG A 204 -3.00 13.23 15.25
N ARG A 205 -1.73 13.65 15.28
CA ARG A 205 -1.40 15.05 15.00
C ARG A 205 -1.80 15.20 13.54
N GLN A 206 -2.92 15.88 13.27
CA GLN A 206 -3.15 16.36 11.92
C GLN A 206 -1.88 17.12 11.53
N PRO A 207 -1.36 16.96 10.30
CA PRO A 207 -0.24 17.77 9.85
C PRO A 207 -0.56 19.21 10.24
N HIS A 208 0.44 19.89 10.82
CA HIS A 208 0.31 21.27 11.27
C HIS A 208 -0.54 22.00 10.24
N HIS A 209 -1.74 22.41 10.65
CA HIS A 209 -2.75 22.94 9.76
C HIS A 209 -2.07 24.04 8.95
N MET A 210 -1.70 23.75 7.70
CA MET A 210 -1.39 24.80 6.76
C MET A 210 -2.70 25.55 6.70
N ARG A 211 -2.69 26.72 7.34
CA ARG A 211 -3.80 27.66 7.46
C ARG A 211 -4.67 27.50 6.21
N ASN A 212 -5.86 26.95 6.42
CA ASN A 212 -6.81 26.52 5.40
C ASN A 212 -7.23 27.66 4.43
N ASP A 213 -6.65 28.86 4.52
CA ASP A 213 -6.85 29.96 3.58
C ASP A 213 -6.72 29.48 2.14
N GLN A 214 -5.79 28.57 1.82
CA GLN A 214 -5.67 28.05 0.45
C GLN A 214 -6.81 27.11 0.06
N THR A 215 -7.27 26.22 0.93
CA THR A 215 -8.38 25.30 0.62
C THR A 215 -9.73 26.03 0.58
N TYR A 216 -9.95 27.00 1.48
CA TYR A 216 -11.12 27.87 1.43
C TYR A 216 -11.09 28.78 0.21
N SER A 217 -9.93 29.33 -0.14
CA SER A 217 -9.77 30.17 -1.33
C SER A 217 -10.04 29.37 -2.62
N ILE A 218 -9.51 28.15 -2.74
CA ILE A 218 -9.80 27.27 -3.89
C ILE A 218 -11.31 26.93 -3.96
N GLY A 219 -11.94 26.62 -2.83
CA GLY A 219 -13.38 26.37 -2.77
C GLY A 219 -14.21 27.60 -3.13
N PHE A 220 -13.78 28.78 -2.68
CA PHE A 220 -14.43 30.06 -2.97
C PHE A 220 -14.29 30.43 -4.45
N HIS A 221 -13.07 30.39 -5.02
CA HIS A 221 -12.84 30.71 -6.42
C HIS A 221 -13.51 29.71 -7.38
N SER A 222 -13.51 28.41 -7.06
CA SER A 222 -14.23 27.43 -7.87
C SER A 222 -15.75 27.61 -7.82
N GLY A 223 -16.32 28.02 -6.68
CA GLY A 223 -17.75 28.31 -6.55
C GLY A 223 -18.22 29.52 -7.36
N PHE A 224 -17.39 30.56 -7.50
CA PHE A 224 -17.75 31.78 -8.23
C PHE A 224 -17.52 31.72 -9.74
N CYS A 225 -16.78 30.72 -10.25
CA CYS A 225 -16.48 30.61 -11.68
C CYS A 225 -17.73 30.41 -12.55
N VAL A 226 -18.70 29.60 -12.12
CA VAL A 226 -19.90 29.28 -12.91
C VAL A 226 -20.86 30.48 -13.01
N PRO A 227 -21.20 31.18 -11.91
CA PRO A 227 -22.03 32.39 -11.98
C PRO A 227 -21.39 33.52 -12.80
N LEU A 228 -20.07 33.74 -12.65
CA LEU A 228 -19.35 34.78 -13.38
C LEU A 228 -19.32 34.50 -14.89
N ALA A 229 -19.11 33.25 -15.29
CA ALA A 229 -19.18 32.87 -16.71
C ALA A 229 -20.59 33.15 -17.27
N GLY A 230 -21.65 32.76 -16.56
CA GLY A 230 -23.02 33.04 -16.96
C GLY A 230 -23.33 34.55 -17.04
N PHE A 231 -22.88 35.32 -16.05
CA PHE A 231 -23.07 36.78 -16.03
C PHE A 231 -22.31 37.49 -17.15
N SER A 232 -21.06 37.08 -17.41
CA SER A 232 -20.25 37.63 -18.50
C SER A 232 -20.90 37.36 -19.86
N TRP A 233 -21.43 36.16 -20.07
CA TRP A 233 -22.18 35.80 -21.28
C TRP A 233 -23.42 36.68 -21.44
N ALA A 234 -24.24 36.81 -20.38
CA ALA A 234 -25.44 37.65 -20.38
C ALA A 234 -25.12 39.13 -20.65
N PHE A 235 -24.04 39.63 -20.05
CA PHE A 235 -23.58 41.01 -20.26
C PHE A 235 -23.14 41.25 -21.70
N VAL A 236 -22.39 40.31 -22.29
CA VAL A 236 -21.96 40.37 -23.70
C VAL A 236 -23.18 40.37 -24.63
N THR A 237 -24.17 39.49 -24.39
CA THR A 237 -25.39 39.46 -25.21
C THR A 237 -26.20 40.76 -25.12
N LEU A 238 -26.34 41.32 -23.92
CA LEU A 238 -27.05 42.59 -23.70
C LEU A 238 -26.33 43.79 -24.32
N ALA A 239 -24.99 43.84 -24.21
CA ALA A 239 -24.19 44.91 -24.80
C ALA A 239 -24.30 44.90 -26.34
N PHE A 240 -24.33 43.72 -26.96
CA PHE A 240 -24.53 43.60 -28.39
C PHE A 240 -25.94 43.97 -28.84
N GLU A 241 -26.97 43.60 -28.08
CA GLU A 241 -28.35 43.99 -28.35
C GLU A 241 -28.53 45.51 -28.29
N THR A 242 -27.98 46.15 -27.23
CA THR A 242 -28.07 47.60 -27.03
C THR A 242 -27.33 48.38 -28.12
N ARG A 243 -26.20 47.85 -28.62
CA ARG A 243 -25.41 48.48 -29.69
C ARG A 243 -25.85 48.09 -31.11
N ARG A 244 -26.90 47.28 -31.25
CA ARG A 244 -27.39 46.75 -32.56
C ARG A 244 -26.28 46.21 -33.46
N ILE A 245 -25.27 45.58 -32.87
CA ILE A 245 -24.17 44.98 -33.62
C ILE A 245 -24.62 43.60 -34.10
N ASN A 246 -24.49 43.37 -35.40
CA ASN A 246 -24.95 42.13 -36.03
C ASN A 246 -23.99 40.98 -35.66
N TYR A 247 -24.39 40.13 -34.70
CA TYR A 247 -23.63 39.00 -34.15
C TYR A 247 -23.18 37.98 -35.21
N MET A 248 -23.84 37.97 -36.37
CA MET A 248 -23.48 37.16 -37.53
C MET A 248 -22.06 37.44 -38.05
N PHE A 249 -21.58 38.68 -37.94
CA PHE A 249 -20.31 39.09 -38.57
C PHE A 249 -19.07 38.76 -37.71
N ILE A 250 -19.20 38.84 -36.37
CA ILE A 250 -18.04 38.70 -35.47
C ILE A 250 -17.85 37.25 -35.01
N MET A 251 -18.94 36.51 -34.75
CA MET A 251 -18.87 35.15 -34.20
C MET A 251 -19.18 34.07 -35.26
N ASN A 252 -19.58 34.45 -36.48
CA ASN A 252 -19.97 33.53 -37.55
C ASN A 252 -21.05 32.51 -37.14
N LEU A 253 -21.85 32.83 -36.10
CA LEU A 253 -22.94 32.00 -35.59
C LEU A 253 -24.16 32.18 -36.49
N ASN A 254 -24.46 31.18 -37.32
CA ASN A 254 -25.60 31.21 -38.22
C ASN A 254 -26.89 30.86 -37.42
N PRO A 255 -27.89 31.75 -37.33
CA PRO A 255 -29.06 31.56 -36.45
C PRO A 255 -29.96 30.39 -36.86
N LYS A 256 -29.75 29.81 -38.04
CA LYS A 256 -30.48 28.64 -38.55
C LYS A 256 -29.74 27.31 -38.38
N SER A 257 -28.46 27.32 -38.00
CA SER A 257 -27.75 26.08 -37.70
C SER A 257 -27.94 25.71 -36.23
N VAL A 258 -28.32 24.47 -35.98
CA VAL A 258 -28.36 23.87 -34.63
C VAL A 258 -27.03 24.18 -33.94
N ILE A 259 -27.10 24.99 -32.89
CA ILE A 259 -25.89 25.49 -32.21
C ILE A 259 -25.14 24.27 -31.68
N ARG A 260 -23.98 23.97 -32.27
CA ARG A 260 -23.17 22.84 -31.83
C ARG A 260 -22.59 23.18 -30.47
N LEU A 261 -22.85 22.30 -29.50
CA LEU A 261 -22.41 22.42 -28.11
C LEU A 261 -20.90 22.70 -28.00
N HIS A 262 -20.12 22.18 -28.93
CA HIS A 262 -18.69 22.43 -29.04
C HIS A 262 -18.34 23.92 -29.26
N GLU A 263 -19.08 24.67 -30.07
CA GLU A 263 -18.79 26.08 -30.36
C GLU A 263 -19.11 27.00 -29.17
N ILE A 264 -20.18 26.69 -28.43
CA ILE A 264 -20.48 27.33 -27.14
C ILE A 264 -19.38 27.01 -26.11
N LEU A 265 -18.96 25.75 -26.05
CA LEU A 265 -17.90 25.33 -25.13
C LEU A 265 -16.59 26.04 -25.43
N THR A 266 -16.18 26.14 -26.70
CA THR A 266 -14.93 26.81 -27.09
C THR A 266 -14.93 28.28 -26.67
N SER A 267 -16.03 29.02 -26.89
CA SER A 267 -16.13 30.42 -26.45
C SER A 267 -16.16 30.56 -24.92
N GLY A 268 -16.82 29.64 -24.22
CA GLY A 268 -16.79 29.55 -22.75
C GLY A 268 -15.38 29.29 -22.20
N PHE A 269 -14.61 28.41 -22.84
CA PHE A 269 -13.22 28.13 -22.44
C PHE A 269 -12.31 29.35 -22.55
N PHE A 270 -12.46 30.18 -23.58
CA PHE A 270 -11.68 31.42 -23.70
C PHE A 270 -11.94 32.40 -22.56
N LEU A 271 -13.21 32.57 -22.14
CA LEU A 271 -13.56 33.46 -21.03
C LEU A 271 -13.06 32.92 -19.68
N VAL A 272 -13.15 31.61 -19.46
CA VAL A 272 -12.60 30.95 -18.26
C VAL A 272 -11.08 31.04 -18.23
N ALA A 273 -10.40 30.91 -19.38
CA ALA A 273 -8.93 31.04 -19.47
C ALA A 273 -8.46 32.46 -19.15
N ILE A 274 -9.17 33.50 -19.63
CA ILE A 274 -8.88 34.90 -19.29
C ILE A 274 -9.06 35.14 -17.78
N TRP A 275 -10.13 34.59 -17.20
CA TRP A 275 -10.41 34.74 -15.77
C TRP A 275 -9.38 34.02 -14.89
N LEU A 276 -9.02 32.77 -15.22
CA LEU A 276 -7.97 32.02 -14.51
C LEU A 276 -6.60 32.69 -14.62
N SER A 277 -6.27 33.28 -15.76
CA SER A 277 -5.03 34.06 -15.94
C SER A 277 -4.99 35.29 -15.01
N SER A 278 -6.13 35.95 -14.80
CA SER A 278 -6.23 37.09 -13.87
C SER A 278 -6.17 36.71 -12.39
N ALA A 279 -6.48 35.46 -12.04
CA ALA A 279 -6.47 34.98 -10.66
C ALA A 279 -5.09 34.46 -10.20
N TYR A 280 -4.16 34.24 -11.13
CA TYR A 280 -2.81 33.72 -10.88
C TYR A 280 -1.70 34.80 -10.92
N LEU A 281 -2.04 36.06 -11.20
CA LEU A 281 -1.17 37.24 -11.12
C LEU A 281 -1.42 38.00 -9.80
#